data_AF-A0A545UA73-F1
#
_entry.id   AF-A0A545UA73-F1
#
_cell.length_a   1.000
_cell.length_b   1.000
_cell.length_c   1.000
_cell.angle_alpha   90.00
_cell.angle_beta   90.00
_cell.angle_gamma   90.00
#
_symmetry.space_group_name_H-M   'P 1'
#
loop_
_entity.id
_entity.type
_entity.pdbx_description
1 polymer ?
#
loop_
_entity_poly.entity_id
_entity_poly.type
_entity_poly.pdbx_seq_one_letter_code
_entity_poly.pdbx_strand_id
1 'polypeptide(L)'
;MKIFICKLHVIIKYVGGNSKSERYFPILFMAFWLNIVGQSFIYLTYLYFIKDLIRVEISYATLKVIAIGIAILSVVVLYSLVNDDEIYGNAEDWFQSKDPGEKLRMKFALGIILFSVFFGALIWMLYKL
;
A
#
# COMPACT_ATOMS: atom_id res chain seq x y z
N MET A 1 -11.69 2.79 10.65
CA MET A 1 -10.84 2.31 9.53
C MET A 1 -10.64 3.37 8.44
N LYS A 2 -11.71 3.97 7.89
CA LYS A 2 -11.64 4.99 6.83
C LYS A 2 -10.76 6.21 7.15
N ILE A 3 -10.89 6.77 8.36
CA ILE A 3 -10.05 7.90 8.83
C ILE A 3 -8.55 7.57 8.86
N PHE A 4 -8.18 6.34 9.22
CA PHE A 4 -6.77 5.92 9.24
C PHE A 4 -6.20 5.88 7.82
N ILE A 5 -6.96 5.34 6.87
CA ILE A 5 -6.58 5.29 5.45
C ILE A 5 -6.45 6.71 4.88
N CYS A 6 -7.36 7.62 5.23
CA CYS A 6 -7.27 9.03 4.85
C CYS A 6 -6.02 9.70 5.43
N LYS A 7 -5.69 9.47 6.71
CA LYS A 7 -4.46 10.01 7.32
C LYS A 7 -3.20 9.48 6.63
N LEU A 8 -3.15 8.18 6.33
CA LEU A 8 -2.03 7.57 5.62
C LEU A 8 -1.88 8.16 4.20
N HIS A 9 -3.00 8.30 3.48
CA HIS A 9 -3.06 8.95 2.17
C HIS A 9 -2.54 10.39 2.22
N VAL A 10 -2.98 11.18 3.20
CA VAL A 10 -2.53 12.56 3.41
C VAL A 10 -1.01 12.61 3.67
N ILE A 11 -0.46 11.71 4.48
CA ILE A 11 1.01 11.65 4.68
C ILE A 11 1.71 11.40 3.34
N ILE A 12 1.26 10.43 2.54
CA ILE A 12 1.83 10.10 1.23
C ILE A 12 1.73 11.28 0.25
N LYS A 13 0.58 11.96 0.22
CA LYS A 13 0.36 13.20 -0.55
C LYS A 13 1.47 14.21 -0.27
N TYR A 14 1.74 14.48 1.00
CA TYR A 14 2.76 15.44 1.42
C TYR A 14 4.20 14.93 1.33
N VAL A 15 4.44 13.61 1.25
CA VAL A 15 5.75 13.06 0.86
C VAL A 15 6.03 13.42 -0.60
N GLY A 16 5.05 13.22 -1.48
CA GLY A 16 5.21 13.51 -2.92
C GLY A 16 5.17 14.98 -3.30
N GLY A 17 5.00 15.90 -2.35
CA GLY A 17 4.90 17.34 -2.62
C GLY A 17 3.63 17.76 -3.39
N ASN A 18 2.61 16.88 -3.44
CA ASN A 18 1.40 17.12 -4.21
C ASN A 18 0.52 18.21 -3.58
N SER A 19 -0.18 18.97 -4.43
CA SER A 19 -1.06 20.06 -4.03
C SER A 19 -2.32 19.55 -3.30
N LYS A 20 -3.06 20.45 -2.64
CA LYS A 20 -4.26 20.08 -1.85
C LYS A 20 -5.32 19.32 -2.67
N SER A 21 -5.45 19.62 -3.97
CA SER A 21 -6.43 19.02 -4.87
C SER A 21 -6.03 17.63 -5.39
N GLU A 22 -4.77 17.22 -5.26
CA GLU A 22 -4.27 16.00 -5.87
C GLU A 22 -4.44 14.79 -4.94
N ARG A 23 -5.58 14.12 -5.08
CA ARG A 23 -5.88 12.87 -4.35
C ARG A 23 -5.48 11.61 -5.12
N TYR A 24 -5.27 11.70 -6.43
CA TYR A 24 -5.11 10.53 -7.30
C TYR A 24 -3.75 9.85 -7.20
N PHE A 25 -2.65 10.62 -7.21
CA PHE A 25 -1.30 10.05 -7.12
C PHE A 25 -1.09 9.20 -5.84
N PRO A 26 -1.46 9.67 -4.64
CA PRO A 26 -1.29 8.86 -3.43
C PRO A 26 -2.17 7.60 -3.43
N ILE A 27 -3.35 7.62 -4.06
CA ILE A 27 -4.18 6.43 -4.25
C ILE A 27 -3.43 5.40 -5.09
N LEU A 28 -2.91 5.80 -6.25
CA LEU A 28 -2.15 4.92 -7.12
C LEU A 28 -0.91 4.37 -6.42
N PHE A 29 -0.18 5.21 -5.69
CA PHE A 29 0.99 4.79 -4.92
C PHE A 29 0.62 3.73 -3.88
N MET A 30 -0.41 3.98 -3.07
CA MET A 30 -0.89 3.03 -2.07
C MET A 30 -1.34 1.71 -2.69
N ALA A 31 -2.14 1.80 -3.76
CA ALA A 31 -2.65 0.63 -4.48
C ALA A 31 -1.51 -0.21 -5.04
N PHE A 32 -0.56 0.43 -5.72
CA PHE A 32 0.60 -0.22 -6.30
C PHE A 32 1.46 -0.89 -5.22
N TRP A 33 1.74 -0.17 -4.14
CA TRP A 33 2.56 -0.69 -3.05
C TRP A 33 1.92 -1.89 -2.36
N LEU A 34 0.62 -1.80 -2.04
CA LEU A 34 -0.12 -2.92 -1.47
C LEU A 34 -0.12 -4.15 -2.39
N ASN A 35 -0.16 -3.95 -3.70
CA ASN A 35 -0.11 -5.05 -4.66
C ASN A 35 1.28 -5.70 -4.73
N ILE A 36 2.37 -4.93 -4.75
CA ILE A 36 3.72 -5.50 -4.70
C ILE A 36 3.89 -6.36 -3.45
N VAL A 37 3.53 -5.81 -2.29
CA VAL A 37 3.70 -6.50 -1.00
C VAL A 37 2.79 -7.72 -0.92
N GLY A 38 1.51 -7.58 -1.28
CA GLY A 38 0.53 -8.66 -1.25
C GLY A 38 0.87 -9.80 -2.19
N GLN A 39 1.25 -9.50 -3.44
CA GLN A 39 1.64 -10.51 -4.42
C GLN A 39 2.94 -11.20 -4.02
N SER A 40 3.92 -10.46 -3.48
CA SER A 40 5.16 -11.05 -2.95
C SER A 40 4.87 -11.99 -1.79
N PHE A 41 3.98 -11.60 -0.87
CA PHE A 41 3.58 -12.46 0.24
C PHE A 41 2.85 -13.72 -0.23
N ILE A 42 1.86 -13.60 -1.13
CA ILE A 42 1.14 -14.75 -1.69
C ILE A 42 2.11 -15.70 -2.39
N TYR A 43 3.04 -15.18 -3.18
CA TYR A 43 4.05 -16.00 -3.87
C TYR A 43 4.94 -16.75 -2.88
N LEU A 44 5.43 -16.08 -1.83
CA LEU A 44 6.21 -16.70 -0.77
C LEU A 44 5.39 -17.77 -0.02
N THR A 45 4.15 -17.47 0.36
CA THR A 45 3.27 -18.43 1.03
C THR A 45 3.03 -19.65 0.15
N TYR A 46 2.81 -19.44 -1.16
CA TYR A 46 2.64 -20.52 -2.12
C TYR A 46 3.87 -21.42 -2.18
N LEU A 47 5.07 -20.83 -2.35
CA LEU A 47 6.33 -21.59 -2.43
C LEU A 47 6.64 -22.37 -1.16
N TYR A 48 6.47 -21.77 0.03
CA TYR A 48 6.96 -22.37 1.29
C TYR A 48 5.95 -23.25 2.01
N PHE A 49 4.65 -23.02 1.84
CA PHE A 49 3.63 -23.73 2.61
C PHE A 49 2.69 -24.58 1.75
N ILE A 50 2.40 -24.16 0.52
CA ILE A 50 1.32 -24.75 -0.27
C ILE A 50 1.85 -25.70 -1.33
N LYS A 51 3.01 -25.42 -1.93
CA LYS A 51 3.59 -26.20 -3.04
C LYS A 51 3.74 -27.70 -2.71
N ASP A 52 4.09 -28.03 -1.47
CA ASP A 52 4.26 -29.43 -1.04
C ASP A 52 2.95 -30.09 -0.55
N LEU A 53 1.93 -29.29 -0.22
CA LEU A 53 0.66 -29.75 0.37
C LEU A 53 -0.50 -29.86 -0.64
N ILE A 54 -0.52 -29.01 -1.67
CA ILE A 54 -1.64 -28.87 -2.60
C ILE A 54 -1.12 -28.95 -4.03
N ARG A 55 -1.38 -30.06 -4.72
CA ARG A 55 -1.08 -30.25 -6.17
C ARG A 55 -2.11 -29.57 -7.07
N VAL A 56 -2.43 -28.31 -6.82
CA VAL A 56 -3.32 -27.53 -7.69
C VAL A 56 -2.45 -26.65 -8.58
N GLU A 57 -2.32 -27.04 -9.85
CA GLU A 57 -1.67 -26.22 -10.87
C GLU A 57 -2.61 -25.10 -11.32
N ILE A 58 -2.46 -23.92 -10.71
CA ILE A 58 -3.08 -22.70 -11.25
C ILE A 58 -2.23 -22.22 -12.42
N SER A 59 -2.86 -22.03 -13.59
CA SER A 59 -2.13 -21.52 -14.76
C SER A 59 -1.56 -20.13 -14.49
N TYR A 60 -0.38 -19.87 -15.04
CA TYR A 60 0.28 -18.56 -14.93
C TYR A 60 -0.58 -17.42 -15.52
N ALA A 61 -1.37 -17.70 -16.57
CA ALA A 61 -2.31 -16.76 -17.14
C ALA A 61 -3.43 -16.38 -16.15
N THR A 62 -3.99 -17.37 -15.45
CA THR A 62 -5.02 -17.17 -14.42
C THR A 62 -4.48 -16.31 -13.27
N LEU A 63 -3.26 -16.57 -12.81
CA LEU A 63 -2.62 -15.77 -11.75
C LEU A 63 -2.44 -14.31 -12.16
N LYS A 64 -2.03 -14.05 -13.40
CA LYS A 64 -1.92 -12.68 -13.94
C LYS A 64 -3.25 -11.95 -13.95
N VAL A 65 -4.32 -12.60 -14.40
CA VAL A 65 -5.67 -12.00 -14.45
C VAL A 65 -6.15 -11.66 -13.04
N ILE A 66 -5.98 -12.58 -12.08
CA ILE A 66 -6.32 -12.34 -10.67
C ILE A 66 -5.50 -11.18 -10.10
N ALA A 67 -4.18 -11.16 -10.34
CA ALA A 67 -3.29 -10.10 -9.87
C ALA A 67 -3.70 -8.71 -10.40
N ILE A 68 -4.02 -8.61 -11.69
CA ILE A 68 -4.50 -7.37 -12.32
C ILE A 68 -5.87 -6.97 -11.74
N GLY A 69 -6.78 -7.93 -11.57
CA GLY A 69 -8.10 -7.70 -10.97
C GLY A 69 -8.01 -7.13 -9.55
N ILE A 70 -7.13 -7.70 -8.71
CA ILE A 70 -6.86 -7.20 -7.35
C ILE A 70 -6.25 -5.79 -7.40
N ALA A 71 -5.37 -5.51 -8.37
CA ALA A 71 -4.78 -4.19 -8.53
C ALA A 71 -5.81 -3.12 -8.90
N ILE A 72 -6.70 -3.41 -9.83
CA ILE A 72 -7.79 -2.50 -10.20
C ILE A 72 -8.74 -2.31 -9.02
N LEU A 73 -9.12 -3.40 -8.35
CA LEU A 73 -10.02 -3.36 -7.21
C LEU A 73 -9.44 -2.52 -6.06
N SER A 74 -8.13 -2.64 -5.78
CA SER A 74 -7.51 -1.87 -4.70
C SER A 74 -7.52 -0.37 -4.99
N VAL A 75 -7.33 0.06 -6.25
CA VAL A 75 -7.49 1.46 -6.66
C VAL A 75 -8.92 1.94 -6.42
N VAL A 76 -9.92 1.18 -6.86
CA VAL A 76 -11.35 1.55 -6.71
C VAL A 76 -11.74 1.65 -5.24
N VAL A 77 -11.32 0.69 -4.42
CA VAL A 77 -11.59 0.67 -2.97
C VAL A 77 -10.91 1.86 -2.28
N LEU A 78 -9.62 2.10 -2.56
CA LEU A 78 -8.89 3.22 -1.98
C LEU A 78 -9.50 4.56 -2.38
N TYR A 79 -9.86 4.73 -3.66
CA TYR A 79 -10.56 5.92 -4.13
C TYR A 79 -11.86 6.13 -3.36
N SER A 80 -12.71 5.11 -3.25
CA SER A 80 -13.99 5.20 -2.53
C SER A 80 -13.81 5.55 -1.05
N LEU A 81 -12.71 5.12 -0.44
CA LEU A 81 -12.40 5.39 0.96
C LEU A 81 -11.90 6.82 1.20
N VAL A 82 -11.15 7.40 0.27
CA VAL A 82 -10.56 8.75 0.41
C VAL A 82 -11.38 9.85 -0.26
N ASN A 83 -12.42 9.50 -1.03
CA ASN A 83 -13.29 10.45 -1.72
C ASN A 83 -14.43 11.00 -0.82
N ASP A 84 -14.29 10.89 0.49
CA ASP A 84 -15.21 11.46 1.47
C ASP A 84 -14.64 12.77 1.99
N ASP A 85 -15.20 13.89 1.54
CA ASP A 85 -14.63 15.22 1.77
C ASP A 85 -14.57 15.60 3.25
N GLU A 86 -15.54 15.16 4.06
CA GLU A 86 -15.56 15.46 5.49
C GLU A 86 -14.44 14.71 6.22
N ILE A 87 -14.36 13.40 6.02
CA ILE A 87 -13.33 12.57 6.66
C ILE A 87 -11.94 12.93 6.14
N TYR A 88 -11.82 13.21 4.85
CA TYR A 88 -10.57 13.60 4.22
C TYR A 88 -10.12 14.98 4.69
N GLY A 89 -11.03 15.97 4.76
CA GLY A 89 -10.75 17.29 5.31
C GLY A 89 -10.24 17.22 6.75
N ASN A 90 -10.92 16.44 7.60
CA ASN A 90 -10.48 16.19 8.98
C ASN A 90 -9.08 15.55 9.06
N ALA A 91 -8.75 14.64 8.13
CA ALA A 91 -7.41 14.05 8.05
C ALA A 91 -6.34 15.05 7.59
N GLU A 92 -6.69 15.93 6.66
CA GLU A 92 -5.80 16.98 6.15
C GLU A 92 -5.55 18.06 7.21
N ASP A 93 -6.58 18.51 7.91
CA ASP A 93 -6.46 19.45 9.03
C ASP A 93 -5.65 18.86 10.17
N TRP A 94 -5.88 17.59 10.52
CA TRP A 94 -5.06 16.87 11.49
C TRP A 94 -3.58 16.85 11.10
N PHE A 95 -3.25 16.63 9.83
CA PHE A 95 -1.86 16.65 9.40
C PHE A 95 -1.30 18.07 9.39
N GLN A 96 -2.10 19.06 8.97
CA GLN A 96 -1.66 20.45 8.90
C GLN A 96 -1.47 21.11 10.26
N SER A 97 -2.25 20.72 11.27
CA SER A 97 -2.13 21.20 12.65
C SER A 97 -0.86 20.70 13.36
N LYS A 98 -0.11 19.79 12.74
CA LYS A 98 1.14 19.23 13.28
C LYS A 98 2.30 20.19 13.08
N ASP A 99 3.23 20.20 14.03
CA ASP A 99 4.47 20.95 13.88
C ASP A 99 5.33 20.38 12.74
N PRO A 100 6.24 21.19 12.16
CA PRO A 100 7.10 20.73 11.08
C PRO A 100 7.96 19.51 11.43
N GLY A 101 8.37 19.37 12.69
CA GLY A 101 9.17 18.23 13.16
C GLY A 101 8.38 16.93 13.19
N GLU A 102 7.15 16.94 13.70
CA GLU A 102 6.23 15.80 13.67
C GLU A 102 5.88 15.42 12.23
N LYS A 103 5.59 16.39 11.36
CA LYS A 103 5.34 16.13 9.92
C LYS A 103 6.53 15.41 9.28
N LEU A 104 7.75 15.87 9.55
CA LEU A 104 8.96 15.24 9.02
C LEU A 104 9.14 13.81 9.55
N ARG A 105 8.94 13.59 10.86
CA ARG A 105 9.02 12.26 11.48
C ARG A 105 8.00 11.29 10.89
N MET A 106 6.76 11.73 10.66
CA MET A 106 5.72 10.90 10.04
C MET A 106 6.09 10.47 8.61
N LYS A 107 6.60 11.41 7.80
CA LYS A 107 7.09 11.11 6.44
C LYS A 107 8.25 10.12 6.47
N PHE A 108 9.20 10.32 7.38
CA PHE A 108 10.36 9.45 7.53
C PHE A 108 9.98 8.05 8.02
N ALA A 109 9.10 7.96 9.02
CA ALA A 109 8.57 6.69 9.53
C ALA A 109 7.83 5.91 8.44
N LEU A 110 7.02 6.59 7.62
CA LEU A 110 6.38 5.97 6.46
C LEU A 110 7.44 5.40 5.50
N GLY A 111 8.49 6.16 5.18
CA GLY A 111 9.60 5.70 4.36
C GLY A 111 10.27 4.43 4.92
N ILE A 112 10.57 4.41 6.23
CA ILE A 112 11.13 3.24 6.92
C ILE A 112 10.20 2.04 6.82
N ILE A 113 8.90 2.22 7.01
CA ILE A 113 7.92 1.12 6.95
C ILE A 113 7.89 0.54 5.54
N LEU A 114 7.77 1.38 4.51
CA LEU A 114 7.75 0.94 3.12
C LEU A 114 9.05 0.18 2.80
N PHE A 115 10.20 0.76 3.13
CA PHE A 115 11.50 0.14 2.90
C PHE A 115 11.66 -1.19 3.64
N SER A 116 11.31 -1.22 4.93
CA SER A 116 11.40 -2.43 5.77
C SER A 116 10.51 -3.56 5.26
N VAL A 117 9.30 -3.26 4.79
CA VAL A 117 8.40 -4.28 4.22
C VAL A 117 8.98 -4.85 2.93
N PHE A 118 9.53 -3.99 2.06
CA PHE A 118 10.14 -4.44 0.80
C PHE A 118 11.41 -5.26 1.02
N PHE A 119 12.36 -4.72 1.78
CA PHE A 119 13.63 -5.41 2.05
C PHE A 119 13.45 -6.61 2.97
N GLY A 120 12.50 -6.58 3.90
CA GLY A 120 12.16 -7.75 4.71
C GLY A 120 11.65 -8.92 3.86
N ALA A 121 10.74 -8.64 2.92
CA ALA A 121 10.27 -9.65 1.97
C ALA A 121 11.39 -10.16 1.05
N LEU A 122 12.29 -9.26 0.60
CA LEU A 122 13.41 -9.61 -0.28
C LEU A 122 14.50 -10.43 0.45
N ILE A 123 14.88 -10.03 1.67
CA ILE A 123 15.84 -10.76 2.52
C ILE A 123 15.28 -12.15 2.85
N TRP A 124 14.01 -12.24 3.25
CA TRP A 124 13.38 -13.54 3.47
C TRP A 124 13.49 -14.43 2.23
N MET A 125 13.17 -13.88 1.05
CA MET A 125 13.26 -14.62 -0.21
C MET A 125 14.69 -15.12 -0.47
N LEU A 126 15.71 -14.28 -0.24
CA LEU A 126 17.11 -14.65 -0.45
C LEU A 126 17.65 -15.67 0.56
N TYR A 127 17.24 -15.62 1.82
CA TYR A 127 17.70 -16.55 2.87
C TYR A 127 17.03 -17.92 2.81
N LYS A 128 15.89 -18.01 2.14
CA LYS A 128 15.12 -19.25 2.01
C LYS A 128 15.17 -19.85 0.59
N LEU A 129 15.83 -19.18 -0.36
CA LEU A 129 16.28 -19.76 -1.63
C LEU A 129 17.55 -20.58 -1.39
#